data_AF-A0AAV4IA73-F1
#
_entry.id   AF-A0AAV4IA73-F1
#
_cell.length_a   1.000
_cell.length_b   1.000
_cell.length_c   1.000
_cell.angle_alpha   90.00
_cell.angle_beta   90.00
_cell.angle_gamma   90.00
#
_symmetry.space_group_name_H-M   'P 1'
#
loop_
_entity.id
_entity.type
_entity.pdbx_description
1 polymer ?
#
loop_
_entity_poly.entity_id
_entity_poly.type
_entity_poly.pdbx_seq_one_letter_code
_entity_poly.pdbx_strand_id
1 'polypeptide(L)'
;MPDDERCQQFADYLLHNYVQTTSRFQPEIWACFTKDNRTTNACENFHSHLSRMFYSPSPNIFVFMENLRLIETEASLQRKNSKPCKYLRKQEKLKSEKREEAQKDYLDGEIEKNM
;
A
#
# COMPACT_ATOMS: atom_id res chain seq x y z
N MET A 1 18.95 -3.72 -25.58
CA MET A 1 18.11 -4.78 -24.99
C MET A 1 18.14 -5.96 -25.94
N PRO A 2 18.12 -7.21 -25.46
CA PRO A 2 17.83 -8.35 -26.32
C PRO A 2 16.49 -8.11 -27.03
N ASP A 3 16.40 -8.43 -28.31
CA ASP A 3 15.19 -8.30 -29.13
C ASP A 3 14.25 -9.48 -28.83
N ASP A 4 13.70 -9.49 -27.62
CA ASP A 4 12.79 -10.52 -27.11
C ASP A 4 11.51 -9.84 -26.60
N GLU A 5 10.39 -10.20 -27.22
CA GLU A 5 9.06 -9.66 -26.90
C GLU A 5 8.70 -9.86 -25.42
N ARG A 6 9.14 -10.96 -24.80
CA ARG A 6 8.87 -11.25 -23.38
C ARG A 6 9.59 -10.27 -22.47
N CYS A 7 10.80 -9.86 -22.85
CA CYS A 7 11.56 -8.86 -22.12
C CYS A 7 10.88 -7.49 -22.20
N GLN A 8 10.33 -7.14 -23.37
CA GLN A 8 9.58 -5.90 -23.55
C GLN A 8 8.30 -5.90 -22.71
N GLN A 9 7.50 -6.97 -22.78
CA GLN A 9 6.27 -7.11 -21.99
C GLN A 9 6.53 -7.03 -20.49
N PHE A 10 7.62 -7.65 -20.01
CA PHE A 10 8.01 -7.56 -18.61
C PHE A 10 8.42 -6.14 -18.21
N ALA A 11 9.21 -5.46 -19.04
CA ALA A 11 9.61 -4.08 -18.80
C ALA A 11 8.41 -3.12 -18.77
N ASP A 12 7.47 -3.28 -19.71
CA ASP A 12 6.24 -2.48 -19.78
C ASP A 12 5.36 -2.73 -18.54
N TYR A 13 5.23 -3.98 -18.10
CA TYR A 13 4.53 -4.31 -16.87
C TYR A 13 5.12 -3.59 -15.66
N LEU A 14 6.45 -3.63 -15.48
CA LEU A 14 7.12 -2.94 -14.39
C LEU A 14 6.93 -1.42 -14.49
N LEU A 15 7.06 -0.87 -15.69
CA LEU A 15 6.90 0.56 -15.92
C LEU A 15 5.51 1.03 -15.49
N HIS A 16 4.47 0.34 -15.94
CA HIS A 16 3.08 0.71 -15.69
C HIS A 16 2.62 0.44 -14.25
N ASN A 17 3.14 -0.60 -13.60
CA ASN A 17 2.68 -0.99 -12.26
C ASN A 17 3.52 -0.43 -11.11
N TYR A 18 4.79 -0.10 -11.34
CA TYR A 18 5.72 0.25 -10.26
C TYR A 18 6.52 1.55 -10.48
N VAL A 19 6.80 1.95 -11.72
CA VAL A 19 7.73 3.08 -11.99
C VAL A 19 7.00 4.39 -12.25
N GLN A 20 5.89 4.35 -13.00
CA GLN A 20 5.12 5.56 -13.31
C GLN A 20 4.53 6.19 -12.04
N THR A 21 4.41 7.52 -12.01
CA THR A 21 3.79 8.25 -10.88
C THR A 21 2.29 7.96 -10.74
N THR A 22 1.64 7.57 -11.83
CA THR A 22 0.25 7.10 -11.88
C THR A 22 0.12 5.60 -11.64
N SER A 23 1.23 4.90 -11.39
CA SER A 23 1.20 3.46 -11.19
C SER A 23 0.47 3.07 -9.91
N ARG A 24 -0.07 1.85 -9.89
CA ARG A 24 -0.75 1.30 -8.71
C ARG A 24 0.19 1.22 -7.50
N PHE A 25 1.47 0.95 -7.74
CA PHE A 25 2.50 0.84 -6.71
C PHE A 25 3.59 1.88 -6.94
N GLN A 26 3.24 3.14 -6.70
CA GLN A 26 4.11 4.29 -6.97
C GLN A 26 5.50 4.14 -6.30
N PRO A 27 6.57 4.69 -6.90
CA PRO A 27 7.92 4.67 -6.33
C PRO A 27 7.99 5.14 -4.88
N GLU A 28 7.13 6.04 -4.45
CA GLU A 28 7.05 6.51 -3.06
C GLU A 28 6.70 5.39 -2.06
N ILE A 29 6.15 4.27 -2.52
CA ILE A 29 5.83 3.12 -1.66
C ILE A 29 7.05 2.22 -1.47
N TRP A 30 7.83 1.96 -2.53
CA TRP A 30 8.92 0.96 -2.51
C TRP A 30 10.33 1.55 -2.62
N ALA A 31 10.48 2.73 -3.21
CA ALA A 31 11.74 3.46 -3.39
C ALA A 31 11.90 4.65 -2.43
N CYS A 32 10.90 4.96 -1.60
CA CYS A 32 11.01 6.05 -0.64
C CYS A 32 12.04 5.73 0.42
N PHE A 33 13.07 6.57 0.52
CA PHE A 33 14.10 6.42 1.53
C PHE A 33 13.74 7.25 2.77
N THR A 34 13.06 6.64 3.73
CA THR A 34 12.77 7.24 5.04
C THR A 34 13.82 6.81 6.08
N LYS A 35 13.89 7.51 7.22
CA LYS A 35 14.79 7.13 8.33
C LYS A 35 14.53 5.71 8.84
N ASP A 36 13.29 5.24 8.77
CA ASP A 36 12.87 3.91 9.21
C ASP A 36 13.30 2.81 8.22
N ASN A 37 13.48 3.16 6.93
CA ASN A 37 13.94 2.25 5.87
C ASN A 37 15.45 2.00 5.89
N ARG A 38 16.19 2.55 6.87
CA ARG A 38 17.63 2.32 7.06
C ARG A 38 17.95 1.00 7.76
N THR A 39 16.97 0.42 8.47
CA THR A 39 17.15 -0.78 9.26
C THR A 39 16.21 -1.88 8.81
N THR A 40 16.72 -3.11 8.72
CA THR A 40 15.95 -4.32 8.36
C THR A 40 15.07 -4.86 9.49
N ASN A 41 15.06 -4.20 10.66
CA ASN A 41 14.34 -4.62 11.87
C ASN A 41 12.86 -4.98 11.62
N ALA A 42 12.15 -4.21 10.79
CA ALA A 42 10.74 -4.47 10.49
C ALA A 42 10.58 -5.79 9.70
N CYS A 43 11.41 -6.01 8.68
CA CYS A 43 11.41 -7.23 7.89
C CYS A 43 11.88 -8.43 8.72
N GLU A 44 12.95 -8.29 9.49
CA GLU A 44 13.47 -9.34 10.38
C GLU A 44 12.45 -9.75 11.44
N ASN A 45 11.78 -8.78 12.07
CA ASN A 45 10.72 -9.06 13.03
C ASN A 45 9.54 -9.78 12.37
N PHE A 46 9.13 -9.35 11.18
CA PHE A 46 8.10 -10.05 10.42
C PHE A 46 8.49 -11.50 10.11
N HIS A 47 9.69 -11.72 9.57
CA HIS A 47 10.17 -13.07 9.25
C HIS A 47 10.32 -13.95 10.49
N SER A 48 10.82 -13.41 11.60
CA SER A 48 10.93 -14.12 12.89
C SER A 48 9.55 -14.50 13.44
N HIS A 49 8.61 -13.56 13.41
CA HIS A 49 7.23 -13.79 13.84
C HIS A 49 6.55 -14.85 12.96
N LEU A 50 6.63 -14.71 11.63
CA LEU A 50 6.08 -15.66 10.67
C LEU A 50 6.69 -17.05 10.84
N SER A 51 8.00 -17.15 11.01
CA SER A 51 8.69 -18.43 11.21
C SER A 51 8.22 -19.13 12.49
N ARG A 52 7.96 -18.37 13.56
CA ARG A 52 7.45 -18.90 14.83
C ARG A 52 6.03 -19.45 14.75
N MET A 53 5.26 -19.09 13.72
CA MET A 53 3.93 -19.67 13.49
C MET A 53 3.98 -21.09 12.90
N PHE A 54 5.15 -21.58 12.49
CA PHE A 54 5.32 -22.90 11.90
C PHE A 54 6.15 -23.82 12.79
N TYR A 55 5.66 -25.03 13.01
CA TYR A 55 6.39 -26.09 13.72
C TYR A 55 7.25 -26.96 12.78
N SER A 56 7.14 -26.75 11.47
CA SER A 56 7.88 -27.47 10.43
C SER A 56 8.49 -26.47 9.44
N PRO A 57 9.72 -26.73 8.94
CA PRO A 57 10.33 -25.94 7.85
C PRO A 57 9.54 -25.97 6.54
N SER A 58 8.65 -26.94 6.36
CA SER A 58 7.83 -27.09 5.15
C SER A 58 6.38 -27.37 5.55
N PRO A 59 5.65 -26.35 6.01
CA PRO A 59 4.25 -26.50 6.40
C PRO A 59 3.38 -26.83 5.19
N ASN A 60 2.29 -27.53 5.43
CA ASN A 60 1.27 -27.72 4.40
C ASN A 60 0.74 -26.35 3.91
N ILE A 61 0.51 -26.22 2.61
CA ILE A 61 0.09 -24.95 1.99
C ILE A 61 -1.19 -24.36 2.61
N PHE A 62 -2.13 -25.20 3.05
CA PHE A 62 -3.35 -24.73 3.71
C PHE A 62 -3.06 -24.10 5.07
N VAL A 63 -2.16 -24.71 5.85
CA VAL A 63 -1.68 -24.17 7.14
C VAL A 63 -0.93 -22.86 6.94
N PHE A 64 -0.10 -22.79 5.88
CA PHE A 64 0.58 -21.56 5.50
C PHE A 64 -0.40 -20.43 5.17
N MET A 65 -1.41 -20.71 4.35
CA MET A 65 -2.45 -19.73 3.98
C MET A 65 -3.29 -19.28 5.17
N GLU A 66 -3.60 -20.18 6.10
CA GLU A 66 -4.33 -19.84 7.32
C GLU A 66 -3.53 -18.87 8.21
N ASN A 67 -2.24 -19.15 8.42
CA ASN A 67 -1.35 -18.28 9.18
C ASN A 67 -1.19 -16.88 8.53
N LEU A 68 -1.11 -16.79 7.20
CA LEU A 68 -1.08 -15.50 6.52
C LEU A 68 -2.37 -14.70 6.72
N ARG A 69 -3.53 -15.35 6.63
CA ARG A 69 -4.82 -14.69 6.88
C ARG A 69 -4.95 -14.19 8.32
N LEU A 70 -4.40 -14.93 9.29
CA LEU A 70 -4.34 -14.50 10.69
C LEU A 70 -3.53 -13.21 10.84
N ILE A 71 -2.33 -13.17 10.26
CA ILE A 71 -1.48 -11.97 10.27
C ILE A 71 -2.21 -10.78 9.64
N GLU A 72 -2.86 -10.96 8.49
CA GLU A 72 -3.63 -9.91 7.83
C GLU A 72 -4.78 -9.40 8.72
N THR A 73 -5.49 -10.32 9.38
CA THR A 73 -6.61 -10.01 10.27
C THR A 73 -6.12 -9.21 11.48
N GLU A 74 -5.05 -9.64 12.13
CA GLU A 74 -4.43 -8.92 13.26
C GLU A 74 -3.96 -7.53 12.85
N ALA A 75 -3.27 -7.40 11.72
CA ALA A 75 -2.83 -6.12 11.19
C ALA A 75 -4.02 -5.18 10.91
N SER A 76 -5.12 -5.73 10.39
CA SER A 76 -6.34 -4.95 10.14
C SER A 76 -7.00 -4.45 11.43
N LEU A 77 -7.02 -5.27 12.47
CA LEU A 77 -7.58 -4.92 13.79
C LEU A 77 -6.71 -3.88 14.49
N GLN A 78 -5.38 -4.05 14.47
CA GLN A 78 -4.45 -3.07 14.99
C GLN A 78 -4.59 -1.72 14.28
N ARG A 79 -4.74 -1.72 12.95
CA ARG A 79 -4.97 -0.49 12.17
C ARG A 79 -6.28 0.21 12.55
N LYS A 80 -7.36 -0.56 12.75
CA LYS A 80 -8.67 -0.03 13.20
C LYS A 80 -8.62 0.55 14.62
N ASN A 81 -7.88 -0.11 15.52
CA ASN A 81 -7.76 0.30 16.92
C ASN A 81 -6.70 1.39 17.13
N SER A 82 -5.83 1.62 16.14
CA SER A 82 -4.82 2.67 16.20
C SER A 82 -5.49 4.03 16.13
N LYS A 83 -5.27 4.86 17.16
CA LYS A 83 -5.70 6.26 17.12
C LYS A 83 -4.82 6.98 16.08
N PRO A 84 -5.40 7.62 15.06
CA PRO A 84 -4.60 8.37 14.11
C PRO A 84 -3.83 9.46 14.86
N CYS A 85 -2.54 9.57 14.55
CA CYS A 85 -1.68 10.63 15.06
C CYS A 85 -2.33 12.00 14.78
N LYS A 86 -2.17 12.96 15.70
CA LYS A 86 -2.78 14.31 15.60
C LYS A 86 -2.53 14.97 14.23
N TYR A 87 -1.35 14.73 13.64
CA TYR A 87 -0.99 15.22 12.31
C TYR A 87 -1.83 14.59 11.19
N LEU A 88 -2.01 13.27 11.22
CA LEU A 88 -2.81 12.53 10.23
C LEU A 88 -4.28 12.96 10.29
N ARG A 89 -4.84 13.16 11.49
CA ARG A 89 -6.21 13.69 11.67
C ARG A 89 -6.40 15.05 11.00
N LYS A 90 -5.40 15.94 11.07
CA LYS A 90 -5.46 17.26 10.43
C LYS A 90 -5.48 17.13 8.90
N GLN A 91 -4.69 16.22 8.33
CA GLN A 91 -4.70 15.98 6.89
C GLN A 91 -6.00 15.32 6.41
N GLU A 92 -6.54 14.37 7.17
CA GLU A 92 -7.82 13.73 6.84
C GLU A 92 -8.98 14.73 6.87
N LYS A 93 -9.02 15.62 7.87
CA LYS A 93 -10.00 16.71 7.95
C LYS A 93 -9.90 17.65 6.76
N LEU A 94 -8.67 18.02 6.37
CA LEU A 94 -8.46 18.87 5.19
C LEU A 94 -8.91 18.18 3.89
N LYS A 95 -8.70 16.85 3.78
CA LYS A 95 -9.15 16.06 2.64
C LYS A 95 -10.67 15.88 2.61
N SER A 96 -11.33 15.74 3.76
CA SER A 96 -12.80 15.65 3.84
C SER A 96 -13.45 17.00 3.51
N GLU A 97 -12.90 18.10 4.04
CA GLU A 97 -13.37 19.47 3.74
C GLU A 97 -13.29 19.76 2.23
N LYS A 98 -12.16 19.44 1.58
CA LYS A 98 -12.01 19.59 0.13
C LYS A 98 -12.97 18.72 -0.70
N ARG A 99 -13.34 17.53 -0.20
CA ARG A 99 -14.32 16.64 -0.85
C ARG A 99 -15.73 17.18 -0.71
N GLU A 100 -16.08 17.70 0.47
CA GLU A 100 -17.36 18.34 0.74
C GLU A 100 -17.55 19.61 -0.10
N GLU A 101 -16.48 20.40 -0.26
CA GLU A 101 -16.46 21.57 -1.13
C GLU A 101 -16.65 21.19 -2.60
N ALA A 102 -15.86 20.24 -3.11
CA ALA A 102 -16.03 19.73 -4.48
C ALA A 102 -17.42 19.09 -4.73
N GLN A 103 -18.03 18.51 -3.70
CA GLN A 103 -19.38 17.94 -3.78
C GLN A 103 -20.46 19.03 -3.83
N LYS A 104 -20.25 20.16 -3.14
CA LYS A 104 -21.13 21.33 -3.24
C LYS A 104 -21.02 21.98 -4.62
N ASP A 105 -19.81 22.17 -5.12
CA ASP A 105 -19.58 22.74 -6.46
C ASP A 105 -20.26 21.91 -7.56
N TYR A 106 -20.30 20.59 -7.40
CA TYR A 106 -21.03 19.67 -8.30
C TYR A 106 -22.55 19.81 -8.20
N LEU A 107 -23.09 19.98 -6.99
CA LEU A 107 -24.53 20.14 -6.75
C LEU A 107 -25.05 21.52 -7.16
N ASP A 108 -24.21 22.56 -7.04
CA ASP A 108 -24.53 23.95 -7.35
C ASP A 108 -24.42 24.26 -8.86
N GLY A 109 -24.01 23.29 -9.69
CA GLY A 109 -24.07 23.38 -11.15
C GLY A 109 -23.00 24.26 -11.79
N GLU A 110 -21.89 24.55 -11.09
CA GLU A 110 -20.84 25.47 -11.60
C GLU A 110 -19.93 24.87 -12.70
N ILE A 111 -20.10 23.59 -13.07
CA ILE A 111 -19.20 22.89 -14.01
C ILE A 111 -19.51 23.24 -15.49
N GLU A 112 -20.65 23.84 -15.84
CA GLU A 112 -20.99 24.16 -17.24
C GLU A 112 -20.39 25.47 -17.81
N LYS A 113 -19.54 26.20 -17.08
CA LYS A 113 -19.01 27.50 -17.57
C LYS A 113 -17.63 27.48 -18.24
N ASN A 114 -16.98 26.32 -18.37
CA ASN A 114 -15.65 26.24 -19.00
C ASN A 114 -15.52 25.10 -20.03
N MET A 115 -16.53 24.90 -20.88
CA MET A 115 -16.36 24.25 -22.19
C MET A 115 -16.56 25.28 -23.30
#